data_AF-A0A9D5UI00-F1
#
_entry.id   AF-A0A9D5UI00-F1
#
_cell.length_a   1.000
_cell.length_b   1.000
_cell.length_c   1.000
_cell.angle_alpha   90.00
_cell.angle_beta   90.00
_cell.angle_gamma   90.00
#
_symmetry.space_group_name_H-M   'P 1'
#
loop_
_entity.id
_entity.type
_entity.pdbx_description
1 polymer ?
#
loop_
_entity_poly.entity_id
_entity_poly.type
_entity_poly.pdbx_seq_one_letter_code
_entity_poly.pdbx_strand_id
1 'polypeptide(L)'
;MDTQIYSLHEPDVYCVGKGKDHTPYEYGKKASIVLTEKSLLIIGIASHDKHEHDSKLLKPALDHAHEHRKTKITTVVVDKGYKGCMQYVEQEIIIPNKPLKRDTETQKKRKSYLCKKRSTIEPVIGHLKSDFRLCKNWLKGSVGDEINLLMAACAWNLRKWLAIFFFLKKDGKFWLFCI
;
A
#
# COMPACT_ATOMS: atom_id res chain seq x y z
N MET A 1 -24.18 3.19 17.16
CA MET A 1 -23.95 2.82 15.75
C MET A 1 -23.98 1.31 15.72
N ASP A 2 -24.98 0.77 15.04
CA ASP A 2 -25.41 -0.61 15.16
C ASP A 2 -24.33 -1.58 14.66
N THR A 3 -23.85 -2.42 15.58
CA THR A 3 -22.80 -3.41 15.32
C THR A 3 -23.38 -4.54 14.48
N GLN A 4 -23.38 -4.39 13.15
CA GLN A 4 -23.63 -5.51 12.26
C GLN A 4 -22.44 -6.48 12.38
N ILE A 5 -22.70 -7.66 12.96
CA ILE A 5 -21.71 -8.72 13.13
C ILE A 5 -21.70 -9.54 11.83
N TYR A 6 -20.60 -9.45 11.07
CA TYR A 6 -20.43 -10.19 9.81
C TYR A 6 -19.75 -11.55 9.99
N SER A 7 -19.05 -11.76 11.11
CA SER A 7 -18.40 -13.03 11.47
C SER A 7 -18.49 -13.27 12.97
N LEU A 8 -18.83 -14.50 13.36
CA LEU A 8 -18.86 -14.91 14.77
C LEU A 8 -17.45 -15.07 15.35
N HIS A 9 -16.47 -15.43 14.51
CA HIS A 9 -15.10 -15.68 14.93
C HIS A 9 -14.24 -14.41 14.97
N GLU A 10 -14.61 -13.39 14.18
CA GLU A 10 -13.95 -12.08 14.15
C GLU A 10 -15.01 -10.97 14.06
N PRO A 11 -15.57 -10.51 15.18
CA PRO A 11 -16.67 -9.54 15.18
C PRO A 11 -16.27 -8.14 14.68
N ASP A 12 -14.96 -7.84 14.66
CA ASP A 12 -14.43 -6.52 14.28
C ASP A 12 -14.29 -6.34 12.76
N VAL A 13 -14.47 -7.39 11.95
CA VAL A 13 -14.40 -7.28 10.49
C VAL A 13 -15.61 -6.57 9.93
N TYR A 14 -15.41 -5.79 8.86
CA TYR A 14 -16.50 -5.16 8.14
C TYR A 14 -16.62 -5.70 6.71
N CYS A 15 -17.81 -5.52 6.14
CA CYS A 15 -18.12 -5.90 4.77
C CYS A 15 -17.88 -4.71 3.82
N VAL A 16 -17.18 -4.96 2.72
CA VAL A 16 -16.92 -3.97 1.65
C VAL A 16 -17.51 -4.49 0.34
N GLY A 17 -18.38 -3.69 -0.28
CA GLY A 17 -18.90 -3.98 -1.62
C GLY A 17 -17.79 -3.86 -2.67
N LYS A 18 -17.54 -4.94 -3.41
CA LYS A 18 -16.49 -5.00 -4.45
C LYS A 18 -16.97 -4.50 -5.82
N GLY A 19 -18.28 -4.42 -6.02
CA GLY A 19 -18.90 -4.03 -7.29
C GLY A 19 -18.57 -4.99 -8.44
N LYS A 20 -18.32 -6.27 -8.15
CA LYS A 20 -18.03 -7.33 -9.12
C LYS A 20 -19.12 -8.40 -9.09
N ASP A 21 -19.56 -8.86 -10.26
CA ASP A 21 -20.68 -9.79 -10.39
C ASP A 21 -20.44 -11.14 -9.67
N HIS A 22 -19.24 -11.70 -9.74
CA HIS A 22 -18.93 -13.00 -9.15
C HIS A 22 -18.65 -12.94 -7.63
N THR A 23 -18.10 -11.84 -7.13
CA THR A 23 -17.77 -11.64 -5.70
C THR A 23 -18.23 -10.25 -5.28
N PRO A 24 -19.52 -10.11 -4.90
CA PRO A 24 -20.12 -8.80 -4.65
C PRO A 24 -19.57 -8.14 -3.38
N TYR A 25 -19.09 -8.95 -2.42
CA TYR A 25 -18.62 -8.49 -1.12
C TYR A 25 -17.25 -9.09 -0.78
N GLU A 26 -16.43 -8.31 -0.09
CA GLU A 26 -15.25 -8.77 0.64
C GLU A 26 -15.46 -8.52 2.13
N TYR A 27 -15.04 -9.48 2.94
CA TYR A 27 -15.05 -9.37 4.39
C TYR A 27 -13.62 -9.25 4.89
N GLY A 28 -13.40 -8.32 5.79
CA GLY A 28 -12.10 -8.13 6.43
C GLY A 28 -11.84 -6.67 6.75
N LYS A 29 -10.57 -6.36 6.94
CA LYS A 29 -10.09 -5.04 7.34
C LYS A 29 -9.33 -4.39 6.19
N LYS A 30 -9.52 -3.08 5.98
CA LYS A 30 -8.75 -2.34 4.96
C LYS A 30 -7.33 -2.15 5.47
N ALA A 31 -6.39 -2.34 4.57
CA ALA A 31 -4.98 -2.04 4.77
C ALA A 31 -4.54 -0.99 3.77
N SER A 32 -3.76 -0.02 4.24
CA SER A 32 -3.07 0.95 3.40
C SER A 32 -1.57 0.66 3.41
N ILE A 33 -0.94 0.74 2.23
CA ILE A 33 0.48 0.44 2.05
C ILE A 33 1.13 1.58 1.26
N VAL A 34 2.27 2.07 1.73
CA VAL A 34 3.05 3.13 1.10
C VAL A 34 4.37 2.57 0.58
N LEU A 35 4.59 2.74 -0.72
CA LEU A 35 5.78 2.28 -1.43
C LEU A 35 6.64 3.46 -1.89
N THR A 36 7.95 3.26 -1.88
CA THR A 36 8.88 4.15 -2.60
C THR A 36 8.74 3.96 -4.12
N GLU A 37 8.75 5.06 -4.87
CA GLU A 37 8.57 5.03 -6.34
C GLU A 37 9.67 4.24 -7.08
N LYS A 38 10.94 4.39 -6.68
CA LYS A 38 12.08 3.77 -7.40
C LYS A 38 12.31 2.31 -7.04
N SER A 39 12.42 2.03 -5.74
CA SER A 39 12.87 0.73 -5.22
C SER A 39 11.72 -0.23 -4.87
N LEU A 40 10.48 0.27 -4.83
CA LEU A 40 9.30 -0.48 -4.37
C LEU A 40 9.47 -1.04 -2.95
N LEU A 41 10.19 -0.34 -2.08
CA LEU A 41 10.26 -0.66 -0.65
C LEU A 41 9.02 -0.14 0.04
N ILE A 42 8.47 -0.94 0.95
CA ILE A 42 7.36 -0.54 1.81
C ILE A 42 7.95 0.30 2.95
N ILE A 43 7.47 1.54 3.08
CA ILE A 43 7.93 2.48 4.10
C ILE A 43 6.84 2.83 5.11
N GLY A 44 5.58 2.58 4.75
CA GLY A 44 4.44 2.85 5.60
C GLY A 44 3.36 1.79 5.41
N ILE A 45 2.70 1.44 6.51
CA ILE A 45 1.53 0.59 6.52
C ILE A 45 0.52 1.15 7.52
N ALA A 46 -0.76 0.89 7.31
CA ALA A 46 -1.79 1.16 8.30
C ALA A 46 -2.92 0.14 8.15
N SER A 47 -3.39 -0.41 9.26
CA SER A 47 -4.57 -1.26 9.35
C SER A 47 -5.72 -0.44 9.93
N HIS A 48 -6.92 -0.50 9.33
CA HIS A 48 -8.02 0.41 9.67
C HIS A 48 -9.19 -0.32 10.30
N ASP A 49 -9.45 -0.11 11.59
CA ASP A 49 -10.52 -0.80 12.33
C ASP A 49 -11.93 -0.44 11.86
N LYS A 50 -12.09 0.79 11.38
CA LYS A 50 -13.39 1.31 10.96
C LYS A 50 -13.46 1.34 9.45
N HIS A 51 -14.65 1.02 8.93
CA HIS A 51 -14.96 1.17 7.51
C HIS A 51 -15.12 2.66 7.14
N GLU A 52 -14.00 3.37 7.06
CA GLU A 52 -13.96 4.74 6.60
C GLU A 52 -13.75 4.83 5.08
N HIS A 53 -14.09 6.00 4.54
CA HIS A 53 -13.86 6.32 3.14
C HIS A 53 -12.35 6.46 2.87
N ASP A 54 -11.88 5.93 1.74
CA ASP A 54 -10.47 5.80 1.39
C ASP A 54 -9.68 7.13 1.45
N SER A 55 -10.37 8.25 1.22
CA SER A 55 -9.77 9.59 1.33
C SER A 55 -9.18 9.91 2.71
N LYS A 56 -9.72 9.33 3.79
CA LYS A 56 -9.22 9.49 5.17
C LYS A 56 -8.10 8.52 5.52
N LEU A 57 -8.05 7.39 4.83
CA LEU A 57 -7.11 6.29 5.11
C LEU A 57 -5.66 6.61 4.71
N LEU A 58 -5.46 7.62 3.86
CA LEU A 58 -4.14 8.04 3.40
C LEU A 58 -3.29 8.63 4.54
N LYS A 59 -3.91 9.39 5.45
CA LYS A 59 -3.21 10.12 6.50
C LYS A 59 -2.50 9.17 7.49
N PRO A 60 -3.15 8.15 8.08
CA PRO A 60 -2.47 7.19 8.95
C PRO A 60 -1.29 6.48 8.28
N ALA A 61 -1.45 6.10 7.00
CA ALA A 61 -0.39 5.41 6.26
C ALA A 61 0.83 6.31 5.99
N LEU A 62 0.61 7.61 5.75
CA LEU A 62 1.69 8.58 5.60
C LEU A 62 2.36 8.91 6.93
N ASP A 63 1.61 9.00 8.03
CA ASP A 63 2.17 9.27 9.35
C ASP A 63 3.14 8.15 9.76
N HIS A 64 2.72 6.89 9.61
CA HIS A 64 3.59 5.73 9.80
C HIS A 64 4.80 5.73 8.83
N ALA A 65 4.66 6.27 7.62
CA ALA A 65 5.76 6.41 6.68
C ALA A 65 6.77 7.50 7.07
N HIS A 66 6.32 8.56 7.74
CA HIS A 66 7.19 9.63 8.23
C HIS A 66 7.96 9.21 9.49
N GLU A 67 7.38 8.39 10.37
CA GLU A 67 8.07 7.86 11.56
C GLU A 67 9.38 7.14 11.21
N HIS A 68 9.39 6.41 10.08
CA HIS A 68 10.55 5.66 9.62
C HIS A 68 11.52 6.47 8.75
N ARG A 69 11.25 7.76 8.50
CA ARG A 69 12.05 8.58 7.57
C ARG A 69 12.46 9.90 8.21
N LYS A 70 13.74 10.24 8.04
CA LYS A 70 14.26 11.57 8.39
C LYS A 70 13.86 12.65 7.38
N THR A 71 13.57 12.27 6.14
CA THR A 71 13.21 13.19 5.06
C THR A 71 11.71 13.20 4.82
N LYS A 72 11.13 14.41 4.77
CA LYS A 72 9.71 14.60 4.50
C LYS A 72 9.33 14.05 3.12
N ILE A 73 8.23 13.30 3.07
CA ILE A 73 7.56 12.94 1.82
C ILE A 73 6.95 14.22 1.22
N THR A 74 7.33 14.57 -0.01
CA THR A 74 6.85 15.78 -0.68
C THR A 74 5.66 15.51 -1.61
N THR A 75 5.73 14.40 -2.35
CA THR A 75 4.76 14.05 -3.39
C THR A 75 4.30 12.62 -3.18
N VAL A 76 2.99 12.39 -3.26
CA VAL A 76 2.35 11.08 -3.11
C VAL A 76 1.48 10.81 -4.33
N VAL A 77 1.61 9.62 -4.92
CA VAL A 77 0.81 9.21 -6.08
C VAL A 77 -0.19 8.17 -5.62
N VAL A 78 -1.48 8.44 -5.79
CA VAL A 78 -2.56 7.60 -5.24
C VAL A 78 -3.57 7.21 -6.31
N ASP A 79 -4.40 6.22 -5.97
CA ASP A 79 -5.50 5.78 -6.82
C ASP A 79 -6.65 6.78 -6.90
N LYS A 80 -7.52 6.59 -7.90
CA LYS A 80 -8.73 7.41 -8.07
C LYS A 80 -9.69 7.32 -6.87
N GLY A 81 -9.66 6.23 -6.10
CA GLY A 81 -10.47 6.05 -4.90
C GLY A 81 -10.14 7.07 -3.79
N TYR A 82 -8.91 7.57 -3.77
CA TYR A 82 -8.45 8.56 -2.78
C TYR A 82 -8.87 10.00 -3.11
N LYS A 83 -9.89 10.22 -3.95
CA LYS A 83 -10.40 11.58 -4.22
C LYS A 83 -10.82 12.27 -2.92
N GLY A 84 -10.43 13.53 -2.75
CA GLY A 84 -10.71 14.32 -1.54
C GLY A 84 -9.68 14.15 -0.42
N CYS A 85 -8.63 13.34 -0.59
CA CYS A 85 -7.59 13.19 0.43
C CYS A 85 -6.76 14.47 0.68
N MET A 86 -6.77 15.43 -0.25
CA MET A 86 -6.06 16.72 -0.14
C MET A 86 -6.48 17.55 1.08
N GLN A 87 -7.63 17.26 1.69
CA GLN A 87 -8.07 17.94 2.91
C GLN A 87 -7.40 17.39 4.18
N TYR A 88 -6.84 16.19 4.12
CA TYR A 88 -6.31 15.46 5.28
C TYR A 88 -4.78 15.39 5.29
N VAL A 89 -4.13 15.78 4.20
CA VAL A 89 -2.66 15.67 4.05
C VAL A 89 -2.10 16.92 3.37
N GLU A 90 -0.91 17.33 3.80
CA GLU A 90 -0.24 18.54 3.30
C GLU A 90 0.60 18.29 2.03
N GLN A 91 0.89 17.03 1.72
CA GLN A 91 1.75 16.63 0.61
C GLN A 91 1.08 16.87 -0.75
N GLU A 92 1.89 17.05 -1.79
CA GLU A 92 1.39 17.13 -3.17
C GLU A 92 0.82 15.77 -3.59
N ILE A 93 -0.49 15.69 -3.82
CA ILE A 93 -1.15 14.45 -4.25
C ILE A 93 -1.33 14.44 -5.76
N ILE A 94 -0.84 13.39 -6.40
CA ILE A 94 -1.04 13.11 -7.81
C ILE A 94 -2.05 11.97 -7.94
N ILE A 95 -3.24 12.30 -8.46
CA ILE A 95 -4.29 11.34 -8.82
C ILE A 95 -4.31 11.19 -10.34
N PRO A 96 -4.47 9.97 -10.89
CA PRO A 96 -4.62 9.76 -12.32
C PRO A 96 -5.91 10.39 -12.85
N ASN A 97 -5.82 11.63 -13.32
CA ASN A 97 -6.88 12.40 -13.93
C ASN A 97 -6.44 12.93 -15.30
N LYS A 98 -7.40 13.47 -16.07
CA LYS A 98 -7.09 14.19 -17.31
C LYS A 98 -6.12 15.33 -16.98
N PRO A 99 -5.06 15.54 -17.78
CA PRO A 99 -4.16 16.67 -17.58
C PRO A 99 -4.93 17.99 -17.61
N LEU A 100 -4.53 18.95 -16.76
CA LEU A 100 -5.17 20.26 -16.74
C LEU A 100 -4.73 21.05 -17.98
N LYS A 101 -5.62 21.91 -18.50
CA LYS A 101 -5.30 22.78 -19.65
C LYS A 101 -4.10 23.70 -19.39
N ARG A 102 -3.89 24.08 -18.12
CA ARG A 102 -2.78 24.92 -17.65
C ARG A 102 -1.45 24.19 -17.47
N ASP A 103 -1.43 22.86 -17.47
CA ASP A 103 -0.21 22.10 -17.24
C ASP A 103 0.73 22.26 -18.43
N THR A 104 2.03 22.43 -18.19
CA THR A 104 3.05 22.42 -19.24
C THR A 104 3.30 20.99 -19.74
N GLU A 105 3.80 20.83 -20.97
CA GLU A 105 4.09 19.50 -21.54
C GLU A 105 5.00 18.66 -20.64
N THR A 106 6.00 19.27 -20.00
CA THR A 106 6.90 18.60 -19.06
C THR A 106 6.15 18.12 -17.81
N GLN A 107 5.25 18.93 -17.25
CA GLN A 107 4.42 18.52 -16.11
C GLN A 107 3.47 17.39 -16.48
N LYS A 108 2.84 17.44 -17.66
CA LYS A 108 1.97 16.37 -18.17
C LYS A 108 2.73 15.05 -18.27
N LYS A 109 3.94 15.08 -18.87
CA LYS A 109 4.81 13.90 -18.99
C LYS A 109 5.22 13.35 -17.62
N ARG A 110 5.61 14.21 -16.68
CA ARG A 110 5.97 13.80 -15.30
C ARG A 110 4.79 13.14 -14.58
N LYS A 111 3.61 13.77 -14.57
CA LYS A 111 2.40 13.20 -13.96
C LYS A 111 2.02 11.86 -14.61
N SER A 112 2.08 11.78 -15.94
CA SER A 112 1.80 10.53 -16.67
C SER A 112 2.78 9.41 -16.30
N TYR A 113 4.08 9.70 -16.25
CA TYR A 113 5.10 8.74 -15.83
C TYR A 113 4.84 8.21 -14.41
N LEU A 114 4.59 9.11 -13.46
CA LEU A 114 4.33 8.76 -12.07
C LEU A 114 3.05 7.91 -11.93
N CYS A 115 1.97 8.27 -12.63
CA CYS A 115 0.74 7.48 -12.64
C CYS A 115 0.93 6.08 -13.24
N LYS A 116 1.78 5.93 -14.27
CA LYS A 116 2.14 4.61 -14.84
C LYS A 116 2.95 3.78 -13.85
N LYS A 117 3.91 4.38 -13.15
CA LYS A 117 4.72 3.73 -12.11
C LYS A 117 3.87 3.31 -10.91
N ARG A 118 2.90 4.12 -10.49
CA ARG A 118 1.96 3.79 -9.42
C ARG A 118 1.25 2.46 -9.69
N SER A 119 0.92 2.13 -10.94
CA SER A 119 0.28 0.84 -11.27
C SER A 119 1.10 -0.39 -10.84
N THR A 120 2.39 -0.24 -10.53
CA THR A 120 3.21 -1.30 -9.92
C THR A 120 2.80 -1.63 -8.47
N ILE A 121 2.00 -0.81 -7.80
CA ILE A 121 1.47 -1.15 -6.47
C ILE A 121 0.57 -2.39 -6.49
N GLU A 122 -0.20 -2.57 -7.56
CA GLU A 122 -1.12 -3.70 -7.71
C GLU A 122 -0.40 -5.06 -7.71
N PRO A 123 0.64 -5.30 -8.53
CA PRO A 123 1.39 -6.54 -8.45
C PRO A 123 2.11 -6.69 -7.10
N VAL A 124 2.58 -5.61 -6.46
CA VAL A 124 3.16 -5.70 -5.12
C VAL A 124 2.13 -6.17 -4.09
N ILE A 125 0.92 -5.61 -4.09
CA ILE A 125 -0.19 -6.07 -3.25
C ILE A 125 -0.56 -7.52 -3.58
N GLY A 126 -0.54 -7.90 -4.86
CA GLY A 126 -0.72 -9.28 -5.31
C GLY A 126 0.29 -10.23 -4.66
N HIS A 127 1.58 -9.91 -4.72
CA HIS A 127 2.64 -10.68 -4.07
C HIS A 127 2.49 -10.71 -2.55
N LEU A 128 2.13 -9.59 -1.91
CA LEU A 128 1.84 -9.58 -0.46
C LEU A 128 0.74 -10.56 -0.10
N LYS A 129 -0.33 -10.60 -0.91
CA LYS A 129 -1.47 -11.49 -0.76
C LYS A 129 -1.12 -12.97 -0.96
N SER A 130 -0.41 -13.32 -2.03
CA SER A 130 -0.09 -14.70 -2.38
C SER A 130 1.16 -15.23 -1.67
N ASP A 131 2.28 -14.53 -1.80
CA ASP A 131 3.62 -15.03 -1.46
C ASP A 131 3.91 -14.80 0.02
N PHE A 132 3.44 -13.67 0.56
CA PHE A 132 3.62 -13.29 1.96
C PHE A 132 2.37 -13.50 2.82
N ARG A 133 1.42 -14.29 2.31
CA ARG A 133 0.24 -14.80 3.03
C ARG A 133 -0.67 -13.72 3.64
N LEU A 134 -0.66 -12.49 3.13
CA LEU A 134 -1.52 -11.41 3.63
C LEU A 134 -3.02 -11.76 3.51
N CYS A 135 -3.41 -12.64 2.59
CA CYS A 135 -4.81 -13.09 2.44
C CYS A 135 -5.35 -13.94 3.60
N LYS A 136 -4.49 -14.55 4.43
CA LYS A 136 -4.91 -15.43 5.52
C LYS A 136 -4.25 -14.99 6.80
N ASN A 137 -5.04 -14.42 7.70
CA ASN A 137 -4.58 -14.10 9.04
C ASN A 137 -4.90 -15.28 9.98
N TRP A 138 -3.91 -15.70 10.76
CA TRP A 138 -4.04 -16.73 11.79
C TRP A 138 -4.05 -16.12 13.21
N LEU A 139 -3.75 -14.83 13.30
CA LEU A 139 -3.73 -14.06 14.54
C LEU A 139 -5.12 -13.49 14.78
N LYS A 140 -5.53 -13.40 16.04
CA LYS A 140 -6.89 -13.00 16.40
C LYS A 140 -7.09 -11.49 16.42
N GLY A 141 -8.19 -11.05 15.83
CA GLY A 141 -8.73 -9.70 15.97
C GLY A 141 -7.88 -8.61 15.33
N SER A 142 -8.27 -7.36 15.58
CA SER A 142 -7.68 -6.16 14.96
C SER A 142 -6.16 -6.05 15.09
N VAL A 143 -5.61 -6.44 16.25
CA VAL A 143 -4.16 -6.42 16.51
C VAL A 143 -3.46 -7.49 15.67
N GLY A 144 -4.08 -8.67 15.54
CA GLY A 144 -3.57 -9.73 14.69
C GLY A 144 -3.46 -9.30 13.22
N ASP A 145 -4.48 -8.60 12.71
CA ASP A 145 -4.49 -8.10 11.33
C ASP A 145 -3.34 -7.12 11.07
N GLU A 146 -3.10 -6.22 12.01
CA GLU A 146 -2.02 -5.26 11.94
C GLU A 146 -0.64 -5.94 11.97
N ILE A 147 -0.44 -6.91 12.87
CA ILE A 147 0.80 -7.69 12.93
C ILE A 147 1.02 -8.47 11.64
N ASN A 148 -0.02 -9.12 11.08
CA ASN A 148 0.10 -9.86 9.83
C ASN A 148 0.48 -8.95 8.66
N LEU A 149 -0.13 -7.76 8.58
CA LEU A 149 0.22 -6.73 7.59
C LEU A 149 1.68 -6.27 7.73
N LEU A 150 2.13 -6.01 8.96
CA LEU A 150 3.50 -5.62 9.26
C LEU A 150 4.50 -6.71 8.87
N MET A 151 4.22 -7.96 9.21
CA MET A 151 5.08 -9.10 8.89
C MET A 151 5.16 -9.34 7.37
N ALA A 152 4.04 -9.25 6.65
CA ALA A 152 4.03 -9.37 5.20
C ALA A 152 4.85 -8.24 4.54
N ALA A 153 4.70 -7.01 5.01
CA ALA A 153 5.48 -5.87 4.53
C ALA A 153 6.98 -6.00 4.83
N CYS A 154 7.33 -6.45 6.03
CA CYS A 154 8.70 -6.72 6.43
C CYS A 154 9.33 -7.81 5.56
N ALA A 155 8.63 -8.91 5.33
CA ALA A 155 9.10 -10.01 4.48
C ALA A 155 9.35 -9.56 3.03
N TRP A 156 8.48 -8.71 2.46
CA TRP A 156 8.71 -8.10 1.15
C TRP A 156 10.00 -7.28 1.11
N ASN A 157 10.19 -6.41 2.11
CA ASN A 157 11.39 -5.58 2.20
C ASN A 157 12.65 -6.44 2.37
N LEU A 158 12.63 -7.44 3.25
CA LEU A 158 13.74 -8.37 3.45
C LEU A 158 14.09 -9.10 2.17
N ARG A 159 13.12 -9.59 1.40
CA ARG A 159 13.37 -10.20 0.09
C ARG A 159 14.09 -9.25 -0.86
N LYS A 160 13.72 -7.96 -0.87
CA LYS A 160 14.37 -6.94 -1.69
C LYS A 160 15.81 -6.68 -1.23
N TRP A 161 16.05 -6.63 0.07
CA TRP A 161 17.39 -6.49 0.65
C TRP A 161 18.27 -7.70 0.36
N LEU A 162 17.74 -8.91 0.51
CA LEU A 162 18.46 -10.15 0.18
C LEU A 162 18.84 -10.20 -1.30
N ALA A 163 17.92 -9.82 -2.20
CA ALA A 163 18.27 -9.70 -3.62
C ALA A 163 19.41 -8.69 -3.84
N ILE A 164 19.36 -7.51 -3.22
CA ILE A 164 20.46 -6.54 -3.33
C ILE A 164 21.76 -7.12 -2.77
N PHE A 165 21.72 -7.77 -1.60
CA PHE A 165 22.87 -8.36 -0.94
C PHE A 165 23.55 -9.45 -1.79
N PHE A 166 22.78 -10.38 -2.35
CA PHE A 166 23.31 -11.48 -3.17
C PHE A 166 23.67 -11.06 -4.60
N PHE A 167 23.03 -10.03 -5.16
CA PHE A 167 23.33 -9.51 -6.49
C PHE A 167 24.32 -8.32 -6.47
N LEU A 168 24.84 -7.92 -5.30
CA LEU A 168 25.92 -6.95 -5.17
C LEU A 168 27.23 -7.56 -5.69
N LYS A 169 27.67 -7.05 -6.85
CA LYS A 169 28.93 -7.41 -7.51
C LYS A 169 30.12 -7.02 -6.62
N LYS A 170 30.64 -7.98 -5.85
CA LYS A 170 31.97 -7.88 -5.24
C LYS A 170 32.97 -8.42 -6.27
N ASP A 171 33.80 -7.54 -6.83
CA ASP A 171 34.98 -7.87 -7.63
C ASP A 171 34.74 -8.69 -8.93
N GLY A 172 33.70 -8.35 -9.69
CA GLY A 172 33.57 -8.89 -11.06
C GLY A 172 33.08 -10.33 -11.18
N LYS A 173 32.88 -11.05 -10.06
CA LYS A 173 32.35 -12.41 -10.06
C LYS A 173 30.92 -12.41 -9.52
N PHE A 174 29.98 -12.93 -10.30
CA PHE A 174 28.64 -13.26 -9.84
C PHE A 174 28.73 -14.44 -8.88
N TRP A 175 28.73 -14.17 -7.57
CA TRP A 175 28.53 -15.22 -6.58
C TRP A 175 27.04 -15.46 -6.45
N LEU A 176 26.54 -16.38 -7.27
CA LEU A 176 25.21 -16.96 -7.08
C LEU A 176 25.30 -17.86 -5.83
N PHE A 177 25.11 -17.30 -4.64
CA PHE A 177 24.78 -18.12 -3.49
C PHE A 177 23.34 -18.58 -3.68
N CYS A 178 23.19 -19.70 -4.40
CA CYS A 178 22.01 -20.53 -4.29
C CYS A 178 21.91 -20.98 -2.83
N ILE A 179 20.83 -20.57 -2.17
CA ILE A 179 20.29 -21.30 -1.02
C ILE A 179 19.46 -22.45 -1.56
#